data_AF-A0A953WM12-F1
#
_entry.id   AF-A0A953WM12-F1
#
_cell.length_a   1.000
_cell.length_b   1.000
_cell.length_c   1.000
_cell.angle_alpha   90.00
_cell.angle_beta   90.00
_cell.angle_gamma   90.00
#
_symmetry.space_group_name_H-M   'P 1'
#
loop_
_entity.id
_entity.type
_entity.pdbx_description
1 polymer ?
#
loop_
_entity_poly.entity_id
_entity_poly.type
_entity_poly.pdbx_seq_one_letter_code
_entity_poly.pdbx_strand_id
1 'polypeptide(L)'
;MKSSLRAFVAGLALVAAPAFAEEASSALSPEQARRVETLVERAQGDDTAWSILESLTTEVGPRLAGSEAEARAREWAVAKMKSLGFKNVRVETFELPYWSRTHEAASIVSPFPQKLAVTALGGSVATPQGGVTGEVVRFETLEALKSAPMTGFEGKIIFVDETMTRTQDGSGYGVAVAKRSGAANEAGKR
;
A
#
# COMPACT_ATOMS: atom_id res chain seq x y z
N MET A 1 -30.11 45.06 74.06
CA MET A 1 -28.91 45.51 73.30
C MET A 1 -27.88 44.38 73.28
N LYS A 2 -27.37 44.01 72.09
CA LYS A 2 -26.23 43.10 71.81
C LYS A 2 -26.48 41.60 72.11
N SER A 3 -26.89 40.80 71.11
CA SER A 3 -26.08 40.07 70.10
C SER A 3 -25.40 38.79 70.64
N SER A 4 -25.79 37.63 70.12
CA SER A 4 -24.84 36.53 69.81
C SER A 4 -25.51 35.44 68.94
N LEU A 5 -25.32 35.65 67.63
CA LEU A 5 -25.06 34.70 66.55
C LEU A 5 -24.95 33.19 66.94
N ARG A 6 -25.77 32.34 66.32
CA ARG A 6 -25.45 30.93 66.07
C ARG A 6 -25.68 30.62 64.59
N ALA A 7 -24.61 30.21 63.93
CA ALA A 7 -24.51 30.00 62.49
C ALA A 7 -25.35 28.81 62.03
N PHE A 8 -26.05 28.99 60.91
CA PHE A 8 -26.78 27.96 60.19
C PHE A 8 -25.85 27.40 59.11
N VAL A 9 -25.42 26.14 59.25
CA VAL A 9 -24.76 25.40 58.16
C VAL A 9 -25.72 24.32 57.72
N ALA A 10 -26.52 24.62 56.70
CA ALA A 10 -27.27 23.61 55.96
C ALA A 10 -26.37 23.10 54.83
N GLY A 11 -25.83 21.90 55.00
CA GLY A 11 -25.07 21.21 53.97
C GLY A 11 -25.99 20.83 52.80
N LEU A 12 -25.75 21.43 51.64
CA LEU A 12 -26.36 21.02 50.37
C LEU A 12 -25.58 19.79 49.87
N ALA A 13 -26.11 18.60 50.12
CA ALA A 13 -25.57 17.37 49.52
C ALA A 13 -25.96 17.34 48.04
N LEU A 14 -25.01 17.69 47.17
CA LEU A 14 -25.13 17.56 45.72
C LEU A 14 -25.05 16.06 45.38
N VAL A 15 -26.21 15.42 45.15
CA VAL A 15 -26.25 14.05 44.62
C VAL A 15 -25.87 14.12 43.15
N ALA A 16 -24.60 13.84 42.85
CA ALA A 16 -24.14 13.63 41.49
C ALA A 16 -24.71 12.30 40.99
N ALA A 17 -25.73 12.35 40.13
CA ALA A 17 -26.15 11.19 39.38
C ALA A 17 -25.01 10.78 38.42
N PRO A 18 -24.61 9.50 38.36
CA PRO A 18 -23.63 9.06 37.39
C PRO A 18 -24.23 9.27 35.99
N ALA A 19 -23.59 10.11 35.19
CA ALA A 19 -23.83 10.18 33.77
C ALA A 19 -23.34 8.85 33.18
N PHE A 20 -24.25 7.91 32.99
CA PHE A 20 -23.99 6.77 32.12
C PHE A 20 -23.78 7.32 30.72
N ALA A 21 -22.53 7.31 30.25
CA ALA A 21 -22.22 7.51 28.85
C ALA A 21 -22.88 6.36 28.09
N GLU A 22 -23.90 6.68 27.30
CA GLU A 22 -24.51 5.76 26.35
C GLU A 22 -23.42 5.42 25.33
N GLU A 23 -22.88 4.19 25.37
CA GLU A 23 -22.04 3.67 24.30
C GLU A 23 -22.87 3.76 23.01
N ALA A 24 -22.46 4.66 22.11
CA ALA A 24 -23.10 4.78 20.81
C ALA A 24 -22.96 3.43 20.10
N SER A 25 -24.06 2.66 20.05
CA SER A 25 -24.11 1.38 19.38
C SER A 25 -23.68 1.57 17.92
N SER A 26 -22.61 0.88 17.53
CA SER A 26 -22.12 0.84 16.14
C SER A 26 -23.04 0.07 15.20
N ALA A 27 -24.20 -0.39 15.69
CA ALA A 27 -25.19 -1.10 14.90
C ALA A 27 -25.95 -0.15 13.96
N LEU A 28 -26.07 -0.56 12.69
CA LEU A 28 -26.90 0.14 11.71
C LEU A 28 -28.35 0.18 12.18
N SER A 29 -29.01 1.32 11.97
CA SER A 29 -30.46 1.39 12.14
C SER A 29 -31.16 0.44 11.16
N PRO A 30 -32.38 -0.04 11.47
CA PRO A 30 -33.13 -0.89 10.54
C PRO A 30 -33.35 -0.26 9.16
N GLU A 31 -33.43 1.08 9.08
CA GLU A 31 -33.50 1.79 7.81
C GLU A 31 -32.18 1.77 7.04
N GLN A 32 -31.06 2.01 7.74
CA GLN A 32 -29.73 1.90 7.15
C GLN A 32 -29.46 0.49 6.63
N ALA A 33 -29.84 -0.54 7.38
CA ALA A 33 -29.72 -1.93 6.97
C ALA A 33 -30.47 -2.21 5.65
N ARG A 34 -31.74 -1.81 5.55
CA ARG A 34 -32.53 -1.94 4.31
C ARG A 34 -31.91 -1.18 3.13
N ARG A 35 -31.38 0.02 3.37
CA ARG A 35 -30.70 0.79 2.32
C ARG A 35 -29.43 0.11 1.83
N VAL A 36 -28.65 -0.50 2.74
CA VAL A 36 -27.46 -1.28 2.38
C VAL A 36 -27.86 -2.50 1.53
N GLU A 37 -28.89 -3.24 1.94
CA GLU A 37 -29.40 -4.38 1.18
C GLU A 37 -29.78 -3.98 -0.25
N THR A 38 -30.54 -2.89 -0.40
CA THR A 38 -30.91 -2.36 -1.73
C THR A 38 -29.69 -1.96 -2.57
N LEU A 39 -28.65 -1.38 -1.96
CA LEU A 39 -27.42 -1.02 -2.68
C LEU A 39 -26.65 -2.27 -3.13
N VAL A 40 -26.59 -3.30 -2.29
CA VAL A 40 -25.94 -4.58 -2.61
C VAL A 40 -26.65 -5.25 -3.77
N GLU A 41 -27.98 -5.37 -3.71
CA GLU A 41 -28.78 -5.96 -4.78
C GLU A 41 -28.57 -5.24 -6.12
N ARG A 42 -28.58 -3.89 -6.10
CA ARG A 42 -28.30 -3.10 -7.31
C ARG A 42 -26.89 -3.34 -7.83
N ALA A 43 -25.88 -3.30 -6.97
CA ALA A 43 -24.49 -3.48 -7.37
C ALA A 43 -24.22 -4.88 -7.94
N GLN A 44 -24.95 -5.91 -7.50
CA GLN A 44 -24.84 -7.27 -8.04
C GLN A 44 -25.48 -7.43 -9.43
N GLY A 45 -26.46 -6.59 -9.78
CA GLY A 45 -27.15 -6.62 -11.07
C GLY A 45 -26.67 -5.59 -12.09
N ASP A 46 -25.64 -4.80 -11.75
CA ASP A 46 -25.18 -3.63 -12.51
C ASP A 46 -23.73 -3.84 -12.99
N ASP A 47 -23.43 -3.51 -14.25
CA ASP A 47 -22.13 -3.72 -14.88
C ASP A 47 -21.19 -2.50 -14.79
N THR A 48 -21.60 -1.41 -14.12
CA THR A 48 -20.86 -0.15 -14.05
C THR A 48 -19.44 -0.35 -13.56
N ALA A 49 -19.22 -1.20 -12.54
CA ALA A 49 -17.89 -1.47 -12.01
C ALA A 49 -16.98 -2.15 -13.05
N TRP A 50 -17.53 -3.10 -13.81
CA TRP A 50 -16.82 -3.78 -14.90
C TRP A 50 -16.51 -2.79 -16.03
N SER A 51 -17.52 -2.02 -16.47
CA SER A 51 -17.38 -1.02 -17.54
C SER A 51 -16.36 0.06 -17.20
N ILE A 52 -16.29 0.50 -15.93
CA ILE A 52 -15.26 1.44 -15.46
C ILE A 52 -13.87 0.79 -15.48
N LEU A 53 -13.75 -0.45 -15.01
CA LEU A 53 -12.48 -1.18 -14.99
C LEU A 53 -11.96 -1.38 -16.42
N GLU A 54 -12.79 -1.92 -17.30
CA GLU A 54 -12.48 -2.16 -18.71
C GLU A 54 -12.03 -0.86 -19.39
N SER A 55 -12.84 0.20 -19.28
CA SER A 55 -12.51 1.53 -19.82
C SER A 55 -11.14 2.00 -19.35
N LEU A 56 -10.86 1.96 -18.05
CA LEU A 56 -9.58 2.38 -17.50
C LEU A 56 -8.40 1.52 -17.98
N THR A 57 -8.55 0.20 -17.97
CA THR A 57 -7.45 -0.70 -18.33
C THR A 57 -7.20 -0.77 -19.83
N THR A 58 -8.23 -0.61 -20.65
CA THR A 58 -8.14 -0.71 -22.11
C THR A 58 -7.78 0.63 -22.74
N GLU A 59 -8.38 1.73 -22.28
CA GLU A 59 -8.16 3.05 -22.88
C GLU A 59 -6.90 3.74 -22.34
N VAL A 60 -6.49 3.42 -21.10
CA VAL A 60 -5.31 4.03 -20.47
C VAL A 60 -4.15 3.06 -20.28
N GLY A 61 -4.41 1.87 -19.75
CA GLY A 61 -3.39 0.85 -19.50
C GLY A 61 -2.52 1.10 -18.25
N PRO A 62 -1.25 0.64 -18.24
CA PRO A 62 -0.31 0.83 -17.14
C PRO A 62 -0.01 2.32 -16.93
N ARG A 63 -0.15 2.78 -15.68
CA ARG A 63 -0.21 4.20 -15.32
C ARG A 63 0.63 4.52 -14.09
N LEU A 64 1.95 4.34 -14.24
CA LEU A 64 2.92 4.60 -13.16
C LEU A 64 2.82 6.05 -12.68
N ALA A 65 2.83 6.27 -11.36
CA ALA A 65 2.69 7.60 -10.79
C ALA A 65 3.76 8.57 -11.34
N GLY A 66 3.33 9.78 -11.71
CA GLY A 66 4.19 10.81 -12.32
C GLY A 66 4.52 10.59 -13.80
N SER A 67 4.07 9.49 -14.42
CA SER A 67 4.25 9.26 -15.86
C SER A 67 3.20 9.98 -16.71
N GLU A 68 3.46 10.11 -18.01
CA GLU A 68 2.45 10.57 -18.98
C GLU A 68 1.18 9.72 -18.97
N ALA A 69 1.30 8.42 -18.70
CA ALA A 69 0.15 7.53 -18.61
C ALA A 69 -0.70 7.77 -17.35
N GLU A 70 -0.07 8.16 -16.23
CA GLU A 70 -0.82 8.66 -15.06
C GLU A 70 -1.52 9.98 -15.39
N ALA A 71 -0.89 10.88 -16.14
CA ALA A 71 -1.53 12.13 -16.55
C ALA A 71 -2.81 11.87 -17.38
N ARG A 72 -2.75 10.94 -18.33
CA ARG A 72 -3.93 10.48 -19.08
C ARG A 72 -4.97 9.83 -18.16
N ALA A 73 -4.54 9.01 -17.19
CA ALA A 73 -5.45 8.38 -16.23
C ALA A 73 -6.20 9.42 -15.39
N ARG A 74 -5.53 10.49 -14.98
CA ARG A 74 -6.11 11.60 -14.23
C ARG A 74 -7.16 12.34 -15.03
N GLU A 75 -6.86 12.66 -16.29
CA GLU A 75 -7.82 13.29 -17.21
C GLU A 75 -9.03 12.38 -17.47
N TRP A 76 -8.79 11.10 -17.75
CA TRP A 76 -9.83 10.08 -17.87
C TRP A 76 -10.71 10.02 -16.63
N ALA A 77 -10.13 10.04 -15.42
CA ALA A 77 -10.88 9.92 -14.17
C ALA A 77 -11.79 11.13 -13.95
N VAL A 78 -11.29 12.34 -14.21
CA VAL A 78 -12.09 13.57 -14.16
C VAL A 78 -13.27 13.49 -15.13
N ALA A 79 -13.03 13.06 -16.37
CA ALA A 79 -14.08 12.91 -17.37
C ALA A 79 -15.13 11.87 -16.94
N LYS A 80 -14.69 10.69 -16.48
CA LYS A 80 -15.56 9.60 -16.02
C LYS A 80 -16.42 10.02 -14.82
N MET A 81 -15.84 10.67 -13.82
CA MET A 81 -16.59 11.14 -12.66
C MET A 81 -17.63 12.20 -13.06
N LYS A 82 -17.29 13.12 -13.96
CA LYS A 82 -18.24 14.10 -14.50
C LYS A 82 -19.37 13.43 -15.28
N SER A 83 -19.08 12.42 -16.11
CA SER A 83 -20.11 11.71 -16.88
C SER A 83 -21.07 10.92 -15.99
N LEU A 84 -20.60 10.46 -14.82
CA LEU A 84 -21.44 9.78 -13.81
C LEU A 84 -22.27 10.77 -12.95
N GLY A 85 -22.17 12.08 -13.21
CA GLY A 85 -22.96 13.09 -12.52
C GLY A 85 -22.43 13.50 -11.14
N PHE A 86 -21.19 13.15 -10.79
CA PHE A 86 -20.58 13.61 -9.54
C PHE A 86 -20.39 15.13 -9.54
N LYS A 87 -20.57 15.73 -8.37
CA LYS A 87 -20.33 17.15 -8.12
C LYS A 87 -18.93 17.36 -7.58
N ASN A 88 -18.38 18.56 -7.78
CA ASN A 88 -17.10 18.98 -7.19
C ASN A 88 -15.88 18.12 -7.62
N VAL A 89 -15.87 17.67 -8.88
CA VAL A 89 -14.76 16.91 -9.46
C VAL A 89 -13.59 17.86 -9.77
N ARG A 90 -12.46 17.68 -9.08
CA ARG A 90 -11.25 18.50 -9.24
C ARG A 90 -9.99 17.64 -9.08
N VAL A 91 -8.88 18.15 -9.59
CA VAL A 91 -7.54 17.59 -9.39
C VAL A 91 -6.87 18.32 -8.23
N GLU A 92 -6.30 17.57 -7.31
CA GLU A 92 -5.44 18.11 -6.25
C GLU A 92 -4.00 17.66 -6.52
N THR A 93 -3.10 18.63 -6.64
CA THR A 93 -1.70 18.39 -7.03
C THR A 93 -0.81 18.20 -5.81
N PHE A 94 0.15 17.29 -5.90
CA PHE A 94 1.19 17.08 -4.90
C PHE A 94 2.49 16.67 -5.57
N GLU A 95 3.62 16.89 -4.90
CA GLU A 95 4.93 16.45 -5.37
C GLU A 95 5.17 14.97 -5.00
N LEU A 96 5.84 14.24 -5.89
CA LEU A 96 6.27 12.88 -5.64
C LEU A 96 7.63 12.61 -6.29
N PRO A 97 8.43 11.68 -5.75
CA PRO A 97 9.59 11.18 -6.47
C PRO A 97 9.13 10.41 -7.71
N TYR A 98 9.62 10.83 -8.87
CA TYR A 98 9.40 10.09 -10.11
C TYR A 98 10.54 9.09 -10.32
N TRP A 99 10.15 7.84 -10.57
CA TRP A 99 11.05 6.78 -10.98
C TRP A 99 10.48 6.14 -12.24
N SER A 100 11.36 5.82 -13.18
CA SER A 100 10.97 5.11 -14.39
C SER A 100 11.99 4.03 -14.72
N ARG A 101 11.45 2.91 -15.19
CA ARG A 101 12.21 1.79 -15.70
C ARG A 101 12.54 2.05 -17.16
N THR A 102 13.81 1.96 -17.52
CA THR A 102 14.27 2.21 -18.90
C THR A 102 14.71 0.92 -19.59
N HIS A 103 15.77 0.30 -19.09
CA HIS A 103 16.33 -0.93 -19.65
C HIS A 103 16.67 -1.93 -18.55
N GLU A 104 16.33 -3.20 -18.78
CA GLU A 104 16.67 -4.29 -17.89
C GLU A 104 17.01 -5.54 -18.69
N ALA A 105 18.08 -6.20 -18.30
CA ALA A 105 18.51 -7.46 -18.85
C ALA A 105 19.32 -8.21 -17.79
N ALA A 106 19.14 -9.53 -17.73
CA ALA A 106 19.96 -10.39 -16.92
C ALA A 106 20.16 -11.72 -17.65
N SER A 107 21.32 -12.32 -17.46
CA SER A 107 21.64 -13.63 -18.00
C SER A 107 22.57 -14.38 -17.08
N ILE A 108 22.38 -15.69 -16.98
CA ILE A 108 23.43 -16.60 -16.54
C ILE A 108 24.47 -16.61 -17.65
N VAL A 109 25.73 -16.32 -17.32
CA VAL A 109 26.85 -16.33 -18.27
C VAL A 109 27.66 -17.64 -18.21
N SER A 110 27.57 -18.36 -17.10
CA SER A 110 28.23 -19.64 -16.85
C SER A 110 27.49 -20.41 -15.74
N PRO A 111 27.58 -21.75 -15.68
CA PRO A 111 28.25 -22.63 -16.64
C PRO A 111 27.46 -22.82 -17.94
N PHE A 112 26.15 -22.57 -17.92
CA PHE A 112 25.27 -22.73 -19.09
C PHE A 112 24.59 -21.39 -19.39
N PRO A 113 25.00 -20.69 -20.46
CA PRO A 113 24.46 -19.38 -20.78
C PRO A 113 22.95 -19.40 -21.01
N GLN A 114 22.21 -18.57 -20.26
CA GLN A 114 20.75 -18.49 -20.33
C GLN A 114 20.28 -17.06 -20.08
N LYS A 115 19.36 -16.57 -20.91
CA LYS A 115 18.67 -15.30 -20.67
C LYS A 115 17.63 -15.47 -19.57
N LEU A 116 17.52 -14.49 -18.68
CA LEU A 116 16.55 -14.48 -17.60
C LEU A 116 15.45 -13.47 -17.87
N ALA A 117 14.21 -13.84 -17.52
CA ALA A 117 13.14 -12.87 -17.34
C ALA A 117 13.38 -12.15 -16.01
N VAL A 118 13.64 -10.85 -16.07
CA VAL A 118 13.95 -10.04 -14.90
C VAL A 118 13.10 -8.78 -14.93
N THR A 119 12.84 -8.23 -13.75
CA THR A 119 12.41 -6.85 -13.63
C THR A 119 13.06 -6.18 -12.43
N ALA A 120 13.52 -4.93 -12.59
CA ALA A 120 14.03 -4.13 -11.49
C ALA A 120 12.93 -3.79 -10.47
N LEU A 121 13.29 -3.68 -9.22
CA LEU A 121 12.37 -3.26 -8.17
C LEU A 121 12.18 -1.74 -8.25
N GLY A 122 10.98 -1.24 -7.95
CA GLY A 122 10.68 0.19 -8.00
C GLY A 122 11.63 0.97 -7.09
N GLY A 123 12.25 2.03 -7.61
CA GLY A 123 13.25 2.82 -6.89
C GLY A 123 14.69 2.28 -6.98
N SER A 124 14.92 1.15 -7.66
CA SER A 124 16.27 0.64 -7.88
C SER A 124 17.10 1.62 -8.73
N VAL A 125 18.37 1.77 -8.36
CA VAL A 125 19.35 2.57 -9.10
C VAL A 125 19.85 1.81 -10.34
N ALA A 126 20.33 2.55 -11.34
CA ALA A 126 20.92 1.95 -12.52
C ALA A 126 22.24 1.24 -12.19
N THR A 127 22.54 0.16 -12.90
CA THR A 127 23.89 -0.41 -12.93
C THR A 127 24.83 0.55 -13.67
N PRO A 128 26.15 0.47 -13.43
CA PRO A 128 27.14 1.24 -14.20
C PRO A 128 27.05 0.94 -15.70
N GLN A 129 27.63 1.82 -16.51
CA GLN A 129 27.78 1.56 -17.94
C GLN A 129 28.54 0.24 -18.16
N GLY A 130 27.98 -0.64 -19.01
CA GLY A 130 28.51 -2.00 -19.21
C GLY A 130 27.90 -3.06 -18.29
N GLY A 131 27.08 -2.67 -17.32
CA GLY A 131 26.39 -3.57 -16.41
C GLY A 131 27.26 -4.08 -15.27
N VAL A 132 26.76 -5.10 -14.57
CA VAL A 132 27.49 -5.80 -13.51
C VAL A 132 27.54 -7.29 -13.83
N THR A 133 28.67 -7.94 -13.56
CA THR A 133 28.83 -9.39 -13.67
C THR A 133 29.57 -9.86 -12.43
N GLY A 134 29.03 -10.88 -11.77
CA GLY A 134 29.59 -11.39 -10.53
C GLY A 134 29.04 -12.77 -10.21
N GLU A 135 29.71 -13.45 -9.28
CA GLU A 135 29.24 -14.71 -8.73
C GLU A 135 27.93 -14.49 -7.98
N VAL A 136 26.96 -15.39 -8.18
CA VAL A 136 25.69 -15.34 -7.44
C VAL A 136 25.84 -16.03 -6.11
N VAL A 137 25.54 -15.33 -5.02
CA VAL A 137 25.45 -15.92 -3.68
C VAL A 137 23.99 -16.02 -3.27
N ARG A 138 23.54 -17.25 -3.08
CA ARG A 138 22.16 -17.55 -2.68
C ARG A 138 22.01 -17.49 -1.16
N PHE A 139 20.98 -16.80 -0.72
CA PHE A 139 20.41 -16.91 0.62
C PHE A 139 19.00 -17.45 0.52
N GLU A 140 18.65 -18.39 1.39
CA GLU A 140 17.31 -18.98 1.40
C GLU A 140 16.25 -17.99 1.86
N THR A 141 16.58 -17.12 2.83
CA THR A 141 15.67 -16.11 3.38
C THR A 141 16.34 -14.74 3.47
N LEU A 142 15.54 -13.68 3.54
CA LEU A 142 16.05 -12.35 3.86
C LEU A 142 16.75 -12.32 5.22
N GLU A 143 16.24 -13.07 6.21
CA GLU A 143 16.87 -13.16 7.54
C GLU A 143 18.25 -13.84 7.49
N ALA A 144 18.43 -14.83 6.62
CA ALA A 144 19.73 -15.44 6.41
C ALA A 144 20.74 -14.43 5.84
N LEU A 145 20.31 -13.55 4.92
CA LEU A 145 21.14 -12.46 4.42
C LEU A 145 21.49 -11.46 5.53
N LYS A 146 20.51 -11.03 6.34
CA LYS A 146 20.76 -10.11 7.46
C LYS A 146 21.73 -10.68 8.49
N SER A 147 21.69 -11.98 8.71
CA SER A 147 22.55 -12.69 9.67
C SER A 147 23.94 -13.02 9.09
N ALA A 148 24.15 -12.81 7.78
CA ALA A 148 25.42 -13.07 7.13
C ALA A 148 26.49 -12.05 7.54
N PRO A 149 27.78 -12.41 7.50
CA PRO A 149 28.88 -11.47 7.70
C PRO A 149 28.77 -10.21 6.82
N MET A 150 29.39 -9.12 7.24
CA MET A 150 29.38 -7.86 6.47
C MET A 150 30.43 -7.81 5.36
N THR A 151 31.30 -8.82 5.26
CA THR A 151 32.42 -8.87 4.31
C THR A 151 32.41 -10.20 3.55
N GLY A 152 33.16 -10.27 2.45
CA GLY A 152 33.28 -11.47 1.62
C GLY A 152 32.25 -11.56 0.49
N PHE A 153 31.50 -10.47 0.25
CA PHE A 153 30.49 -10.36 -0.78
C PHE A 153 30.81 -9.28 -1.82
N GLU A 154 31.99 -8.66 -1.72
CA GLU A 154 32.44 -7.61 -2.61
C GLU A 154 32.49 -8.13 -4.06
N GLY A 155 31.77 -7.44 -4.96
CA GLY A 155 31.68 -7.83 -6.38
C GLY A 155 30.76 -9.04 -6.66
N LYS A 156 30.06 -9.57 -5.65
CA LYS A 156 29.09 -10.66 -5.82
C LYS A 156 27.67 -10.13 -6.02
N ILE A 157 26.81 -10.93 -6.64
CA ILE A 157 25.39 -10.65 -6.82
C ILE A 157 24.61 -11.47 -5.80
N ILE A 158 23.93 -10.77 -4.88
CA ILE A 158 23.14 -11.43 -3.83
C ILE A 158 21.77 -11.85 -4.37
N PHE A 159 21.41 -13.12 -4.16
CA PHE A 159 20.12 -13.68 -4.54
C PHE A 159 19.38 -14.20 -3.31
N VAL A 160 18.24 -13.60 -2.98
CA VAL A 160 17.36 -14.06 -1.89
C VAL A 160 16.23 -14.90 -2.49
N ASP A 161 16.27 -16.20 -2.21
CA ASP A 161 15.42 -17.24 -2.80
C ASP A 161 14.22 -17.62 -1.91
N GLU A 162 13.69 -16.66 -1.17
CA GLU A 162 12.66 -16.92 -0.17
C GLU A 162 11.30 -17.11 -0.84
N THR A 163 10.69 -18.28 -0.70
CA THR A 163 9.43 -18.57 -1.42
C THR A 163 8.25 -17.83 -0.79
N MET A 164 7.42 -17.21 -1.63
CA MET A 164 6.13 -16.67 -1.22
C MET A 164 5.09 -17.79 -1.24
N THR A 165 4.62 -18.23 -0.08
CA THR A 165 3.55 -19.23 0.00
C THR A 165 2.26 -18.66 -0.57
N ARG A 166 1.64 -19.37 -1.52
CA ARG A 166 0.35 -18.98 -2.08
C ARG A 166 -0.77 -19.37 -1.13
N THR A 167 -1.45 -18.38 -0.57
CA THR A 167 -2.62 -18.57 0.30
C THR A 167 -3.82 -17.79 -0.25
N GLN A 168 -5.04 -18.23 0.04
CA GLN A 168 -6.26 -17.53 -0.42
C GLN A 168 -6.49 -16.20 0.30
N ASP A 169 -6.06 -16.11 1.56
CA ASP A 169 -6.17 -14.92 2.40
C ASP A 169 -5.02 -13.92 2.22
N GLY A 170 -4.02 -14.26 1.39
CA GLY A 170 -2.84 -13.42 1.17
C GLY A 170 -1.82 -13.40 2.31
N SER A 171 -1.98 -14.20 3.37
CA SER A 171 -1.04 -14.28 4.50
C SER A 171 0.41 -14.56 4.10
N GLY A 172 0.66 -15.29 3.01
CA GLY A 172 2.01 -15.53 2.50
C GLY A 172 2.66 -14.32 1.80
N TYR A 173 1.91 -13.26 1.47
CA TYR A 173 2.40 -12.11 0.71
C TYR A 173 3.43 -11.27 1.50
N GLY A 174 3.31 -11.22 2.84
CA GLY A 174 4.19 -10.40 3.68
C GLY A 174 5.68 -10.73 3.50
N VAL A 175 6.00 -12.01 3.30
CA VAL A 175 7.37 -12.48 3.03
C VAL A 175 7.92 -11.90 1.72
N ALA A 176 7.09 -11.87 0.67
CA ALA A 176 7.48 -11.29 -0.61
C ALA A 176 7.69 -9.77 -0.53
N VAL A 177 6.87 -9.07 0.25
CA VAL A 177 7.03 -7.63 0.48
C VAL A 177 8.34 -7.35 1.19
N ALA A 178 8.63 -8.08 2.28
CA ALA A 178 9.85 -7.90 3.06
C ALA A 178 11.12 -8.08 2.22
N LYS A 179 11.20 -9.15 1.41
CA LYS A 179 12.38 -9.35 0.55
C LYS A 179 12.49 -8.33 -0.58
N ARG A 180 11.38 -7.90 -1.19
CA ARG A 180 11.38 -6.89 -2.28
C ARG A 180 11.83 -5.51 -1.80
N SER A 181 11.50 -5.12 -0.58
CA SER A 181 11.94 -3.83 -0.03
C SER A 181 13.29 -3.94 0.71
N GLY A 182 13.61 -5.10 1.27
CA GLY A 182 14.75 -5.27 2.17
C GLY A 182 16.01 -5.81 1.50
N ALA A 183 15.92 -6.73 0.54
CA ALA A 183 17.08 -7.49 0.08
C ALA A 183 18.16 -6.61 -0.57
N ALA A 184 17.77 -5.69 -1.47
CA ALA A 184 18.72 -4.79 -2.11
C ALA A 184 19.37 -3.82 -1.11
N ASN A 185 18.58 -3.29 -0.17
CA ASN A 185 19.07 -2.39 0.88
C ASN A 185 20.03 -3.10 1.85
N GLU A 186 19.77 -4.36 2.16
CA GLU A 186 20.63 -5.17 3.03
C GLU A 186 21.91 -5.58 2.30
N ALA A 187 21.80 -6.03 1.05
CA ALA A 187 22.95 -6.37 0.23
C ALA A 187 23.89 -5.18 0.00
N GLY A 188 23.35 -3.98 -0.23
CA GLY A 188 24.13 -2.77 -0.47
C GLY A 188 24.94 -2.24 0.72
N LYS A 189 24.85 -2.89 1.90
CA LYS A 189 25.70 -2.57 3.06
C LYS A 189 27.06 -3.29 3.02
N ARG A 190 27.30 -4.12 2.01
CA ARG A 190 28.47 -4.98 1.82
C ARG A 190 29.23 -4.61 0.56
#